data_AF-A0A1H0BJR6-F1
#
_entry.id   AF-A0A1H0BJR6-F1
#
_cell.length_a   1.000
_cell.length_b   1.000
_cell.length_c   1.000
_cell.angle_alpha   90.00
_cell.angle_beta   90.00
_cell.angle_gamma   90.00
#
_symmetry.space_group_name_H-M   'P 1'
#
loop_
_entity.id
_entity.type
_entity.pdbx_description
1 polymer ?
#
loop_
_entity_poly.entity_id
_entity_poly.type
_entity_poly.pdbx_seq_one_letter_code
_entity_poly.pdbx_strand_id
1 'polypeptide(L)'
;MKNNLLKLTLGVAMIAVLGTACKKENEGTPDQKLALNEAKAVIPVDGTAAGQVTNSSASPTAWTAVNYSLLNNATAPALTAQVKFESNFNGNITKLSGYALGYYDSPSVTNVSGITLTDISSVSLGLSTLGSNSTTTVGWYDYNRTTRVITPVAQRYAVVANNTSIAAATAVYVVQLDAVTPTGTTGPFTTTVDFHTKRLK
;
A
#
# COMPACT_ATOMS: atom_id res chain seq x y z
N MET A 1 71.58 -9.39 -7.97
CA MET A 1 71.19 -10.01 -6.67
C MET A 1 70.46 -8.97 -5.85
N LYS A 2 69.47 -9.45 -5.07
CA LYS A 2 68.50 -8.69 -4.25
C LYS A 2 69.13 -7.84 -3.13
N ASN A 3 68.25 -6.99 -2.57
CA ASN A 3 68.23 -6.34 -1.24
C ASN A 3 68.85 -4.93 -1.20
N ASN A 4 68.26 -3.89 -0.58
CA ASN A 4 67.39 -3.86 0.60
C ASN A 4 66.84 -2.44 0.88
N LEU A 5 65.69 -2.38 1.58
CA LEU A 5 65.25 -1.36 2.57
C LEU A 5 65.03 0.12 2.13
N LEU A 6 64.20 0.97 2.76
CA LEU A 6 63.04 0.93 3.66
C LEU A 6 62.81 2.41 4.10
N LYS A 7 61.54 2.87 4.11
CA LYS A 7 60.94 3.93 4.97
C LYS A 7 61.59 5.33 5.04
N LEU A 8 60.76 6.38 4.90
CA LEU A 8 60.27 7.15 6.06
C LEU A 8 59.16 8.14 5.68
N THR A 9 58.08 8.11 6.45
CA THR A 9 56.94 9.02 6.53
C THR A 9 57.25 10.26 7.36
N LEU A 10 56.74 11.44 6.99
CA LEU A 10 56.38 12.61 7.82
C LEU A 10 55.65 13.59 6.87
N GLY A 11 54.49 14.21 7.12
CA GLY A 11 53.87 14.63 8.35
C GLY A 11 53.53 16.13 8.22
N VAL A 12 52.28 16.42 7.83
CA VAL A 12 51.45 17.65 7.95
C VAL A 12 52.14 19.03 8.09
N ALA A 13 51.77 19.97 7.21
CA ALA A 13 51.79 21.40 7.51
C ALA A 13 50.43 22.04 7.16
N MET A 14 49.85 22.66 8.19
CA MET A 14 48.55 23.33 8.25
C MET A 14 48.69 24.74 7.65
N ILE A 15 47.73 25.18 6.83
CA ILE A 15 47.55 26.61 6.51
C ILE A 15 46.18 27.03 7.03
N ALA A 16 46.23 27.91 8.04
CA ALA A 16 45.11 28.67 8.53
C ALA A 16 44.76 29.78 7.53
N VAL A 17 43.48 29.95 7.24
CA VAL A 17 42.95 31.22 6.71
C VAL A 17 41.83 31.67 7.64
N LEU A 18 42.16 32.64 8.50
CA LEU A 18 41.20 33.55 9.11
C LEU A 18 41.00 34.71 8.14
N GLY A 19 39.74 35.02 7.81
CA GLY A 19 39.38 36.16 6.97
C GLY A 19 37.87 36.36 6.93
N THR A 20 37.40 37.29 7.74
CA THR A 20 36.01 37.73 7.91
C THR A 20 35.42 38.35 6.63
N ALA A 21 34.12 38.12 6.36
CA ALA A 21 33.17 39.18 5.99
C ALA A 21 31.75 38.61 5.78
N CYS A 22 30.82 38.97 6.66
CA CYS A 22 29.42 39.05 6.30
C CYS A 22 29.27 40.06 5.15
N LYS A 23 28.84 39.61 3.97
CA LYS A 23 27.98 40.40 3.10
C LYS A 23 26.86 39.52 2.57
N LYS A 24 25.65 39.88 2.99
CA LYS A 24 24.37 39.41 2.50
C LYS A 24 24.09 40.14 1.18
N GLU A 25 24.08 39.43 0.06
CA GLU A 25 23.29 39.77 -1.13
C GLU A 25 22.84 38.45 -1.79
N ASN A 26 21.60 38.46 -2.23
CA ASN A 26 20.76 37.31 -2.55
C ASN A 26 20.90 36.93 -4.04
N GLU A 27 20.53 35.69 -4.35
CA GLU A 27 19.87 35.22 -5.59
C GLU A 27 20.69 34.63 -6.77
N GLY A 28 20.28 33.40 -7.13
CA GLY A 28 20.47 32.75 -8.42
C GLY A 28 21.55 31.67 -8.38
N THR A 29 21.31 30.45 -7.91
CA THR A 29 20.38 29.48 -8.49
C THR A 29 20.20 28.38 -7.42
N PRO A 30 18.98 27.99 -7.02
CA PRO A 30 18.84 26.82 -6.16
C PRO A 30 19.41 25.63 -6.90
N ASP A 31 20.22 24.84 -6.21
CA ASP A 31 20.61 23.50 -6.62
C ASP A 31 19.45 22.86 -7.38
N GLN A 32 19.70 22.34 -8.58
CA GLN A 32 18.81 21.39 -9.21
C GLN A 32 18.66 20.23 -8.23
N LYS A 33 17.69 20.37 -7.33
CA LYS A 33 17.19 19.31 -6.48
C LYS A 33 16.76 18.27 -7.49
N LEU A 34 17.60 17.24 -7.70
CA LEU A 34 17.17 16.05 -8.40
C LEU A 34 15.87 15.67 -7.72
N ALA A 35 14.75 15.91 -8.41
CA ALA A 35 13.50 15.33 -8.04
C ALA A 35 13.73 13.84 -8.29
N LEU A 36 14.22 13.16 -7.24
CA LEU A 36 14.11 11.73 -7.15
C LEU A 36 12.59 11.52 -7.26
N ASN A 37 12.09 11.19 -8.45
CA ASN A 37 10.81 10.55 -8.59
C ASN A 37 10.95 9.32 -7.72
N GLU A 38 10.53 9.42 -6.46
CA GLU A 38 10.71 8.37 -5.46
C GLU A 38 9.99 7.15 -6.01
N ALA A 39 10.75 6.25 -6.63
CA ALA A 39 10.26 4.95 -7.00
C ALA A 39 9.78 4.32 -5.69
N LYS A 40 8.45 4.22 -5.53
CA LYS A 40 7.85 3.68 -4.32
C LYS A 40 8.36 2.26 -4.14
N ALA A 41 8.92 1.99 -2.97
CA ALA A 41 9.52 0.70 -2.68
C ALA A 41 8.51 -0.42 -2.93
N VAL A 42 8.95 -1.44 -3.65
CA VAL A 42 8.15 -2.63 -3.91
C VAL A 42 8.13 -3.48 -2.63
N ILE A 43 6.94 -3.98 -2.26
CA ILE A 43 6.82 -4.98 -1.20
C ILE A 43 7.56 -6.25 -1.68
N PRO A 44 8.58 -6.73 -0.95
CA PRO A 44 9.27 -7.96 -1.33
C PRO A 44 8.31 -9.14 -1.26
N VAL A 45 8.62 -10.23 -1.98
CA VAL A 45 7.87 -11.48 -1.81
C VAL A 45 7.97 -11.93 -0.35
N ASP A 46 6.85 -12.39 0.20
CA ASP A 46 6.59 -12.66 1.62
C ASP A 46 6.63 -11.42 2.55
N GLY A 47 6.90 -10.24 2.01
CA GLY A 47 6.82 -8.97 2.70
C GLY A 47 5.39 -8.54 3.00
N THR A 48 5.25 -7.76 4.07
CA THR A 48 3.98 -7.14 4.46
C THR A 48 4.11 -5.63 4.51
N ALA A 49 2.99 -4.92 4.35
CA ALA A 49 2.91 -3.49 4.56
C ALA A 49 1.55 -3.08 5.10
N ALA A 50 1.53 -2.05 5.94
CA ALA A 50 0.32 -1.33 6.30
C ALA A 50 0.01 -0.31 5.18
N GLY A 51 -1.21 -0.31 4.69
CA GLY A 51 -1.72 0.61 3.69
C GLY A 51 -2.87 1.45 4.24
N GLN A 52 -3.01 2.64 3.69
CA GLN A 52 -4.10 3.55 4.01
C GLN A 52 -4.59 4.24 2.74
N VAL A 53 -5.91 4.37 2.63
CA VAL A 53 -6.57 5.19 1.61
C VAL A 53 -7.51 6.16 2.29
N THR A 54 -7.20 7.45 2.17
CA THR A 54 -8.11 8.52 2.59
C THR A 54 -8.79 9.11 1.38
N ASN A 55 -10.10 9.30 1.48
CA ASN A 55 -10.89 9.96 0.46
C ASN A 55 -11.87 10.95 1.08
N SER A 56 -12.21 11.99 0.34
CA SER A 56 -13.17 13.02 0.76
C SER A 56 -14.23 13.24 -0.31
N SER A 57 -15.46 13.49 0.10
CA SER A 57 -16.54 13.89 -0.79
C SER A 57 -17.34 15.06 -0.24
N ALA A 58 -17.77 15.95 -1.13
CA ALA A 58 -18.74 16.99 -0.84
C ALA A 58 -20.17 16.42 -0.69
N SER A 59 -20.41 15.18 -1.13
CA SER A 59 -21.71 14.52 -1.10
C SER A 59 -21.60 13.16 -0.40
N PRO A 60 -22.56 12.77 0.45
CA PRO A 60 -22.52 11.46 1.10
C PRO A 60 -22.75 10.30 0.11
N THR A 61 -23.19 10.59 -1.12
CA THR A 61 -23.57 9.57 -2.12
C THR A 61 -22.65 9.53 -3.35
N ALA A 62 -21.67 10.42 -3.47
CA ALA A 62 -20.80 10.49 -4.65
C ALA A 62 -19.33 10.38 -4.22
N TRP A 63 -18.81 9.15 -4.20
CA TRP A 63 -17.42 8.86 -3.84
C TRP A 63 -16.60 8.54 -5.08
N THR A 64 -15.46 9.21 -5.25
CA THR A 64 -14.51 8.86 -6.31
C THR A 64 -13.76 7.60 -5.93
N ALA A 65 -13.65 6.63 -6.84
CA ALA A 65 -12.86 5.43 -6.59
C ALA A 65 -11.37 5.76 -6.51
N VAL A 66 -10.65 5.09 -5.61
CA VAL A 66 -9.19 5.25 -5.45
C VAL A 66 -8.48 3.99 -5.93
N ASN A 67 -7.77 4.10 -7.04
CA ASN A 67 -6.93 3.01 -7.56
C ASN A 67 -5.68 2.83 -6.71
N TYR A 68 -5.30 1.59 -6.43
CA TYR A 68 -4.22 1.27 -5.50
C TYR A 68 -3.31 0.15 -6.02
N SER A 69 -2.00 0.40 -5.97
CA SER A 69 -0.95 -0.58 -6.22
C SER A 69 -0.65 -1.36 -4.94
N LEU A 70 -1.02 -2.64 -4.92
CA LEU A 70 -0.65 -3.59 -3.86
C LEU A 70 0.82 -4.00 -3.96
N LEU A 71 1.48 -3.75 -5.09
CA LEU A 71 2.91 -3.98 -5.27
C LEU A 71 3.76 -2.91 -4.57
N ASN A 72 3.38 -1.64 -4.74
CA ASN A 72 4.11 -0.48 -4.22
C ASN A 72 3.51 0.11 -2.94
N ASN A 73 2.40 -0.47 -2.47
CA ASN A 73 1.63 0.02 -1.33
C ASN A 73 1.30 1.52 -1.43
N ALA A 74 0.72 1.93 -2.56
CA ALA A 74 0.44 3.33 -2.85
C ALA A 74 -0.71 3.51 -3.84
N THR A 75 -1.35 4.67 -3.82
CA THR A 75 -2.28 5.09 -4.87
C THR A 75 -1.56 5.15 -6.22
N ALA A 76 -2.19 4.65 -7.28
CA ALA A 76 -1.57 4.56 -8.59
C ALA A 76 -2.60 4.74 -9.72
N PRO A 77 -2.19 5.09 -10.95
CA PRO A 77 -3.06 5.04 -12.11
C PRO A 77 -3.69 3.64 -12.31
N ALA A 78 -4.88 3.58 -12.90
CA ALA A 78 -5.61 2.32 -13.11
C ALA A 78 -4.82 1.25 -13.89
N LEU A 79 -3.93 1.67 -14.79
CA LEU A 79 -3.11 0.75 -15.60
C LEU A 79 -2.02 0.04 -14.80
N THR A 80 -1.60 0.58 -13.65
CA THR A 80 -0.53 0.02 -12.82
C THR A 80 -1.01 -0.46 -11.46
N ALA A 81 -2.25 -0.14 -11.09
CA ALA A 81 -2.92 -0.60 -9.89
C ALA A 81 -3.49 -2.02 -10.04
N GLN A 82 -3.56 -2.75 -8.93
CA GLN A 82 -4.16 -4.08 -8.86
C GLN A 82 -5.66 -4.00 -8.56
N VAL A 83 -6.02 -3.04 -7.70
CA VAL A 83 -7.37 -2.89 -7.15
C VAL A 83 -7.77 -1.44 -7.12
N LYS A 84 -9.06 -1.20 -6.86
CA LYS A 84 -9.57 0.09 -6.46
C LYS A 84 -10.44 -0.04 -5.21
N PHE A 85 -10.38 0.98 -4.38
CA PHE A 85 -11.25 1.18 -3.23
C PHE A 85 -12.42 2.07 -3.63
N GLU A 86 -13.64 1.57 -3.54
CA GLU A 86 -14.83 2.27 -4.08
C GLU A 86 -16.11 2.02 -3.28
N SER A 87 -17.25 2.45 -3.84
CA SER A 87 -18.56 2.51 -3.17
C SER A 87 -18.61 3.57 -2.07
N ASN A 88 -19.72 3.62 -1.35
CA ASN A 88 -19.87 4.49 -0.19
C ASN A 88 -18.76 4.17 0.82
N PHE A 89 -18.07 5.21 1.29
CA PHE A 89 -16.96 5.12 2.25
C PHE A 89 -15.69 4.42 1.70
N ASN A 90 -15.61 4.14 0.39
CA ASN A 90 -14.48 3.45 -0.24
C ASN A 90 -14.12 2.07 0.38
N GLY A 91 -15.03 1.47 1.15
CA GLY A 91 -14.76 0.22 1.87
C GLY A 91 -14.75 -1.02 0.97
N ASN A 92 -15.22 -0.95 -0.28
CA ASN A 92 -15.17 -2.08 -1.19
C ASN A 92 -13.81 -2.19 -1.86
N ILE A 93 -13.25 -3.41 -1.91
CA ILE A 93 -12.10 -3.71 -2.77
C ILE A 93 -12.59 -4.35 -4.07
N THR A 94 -12.28 -3.72 -5.19
CA THR A 94 -12.65 -4.20 -6.53
C THR A 94 -11.40 -4.44 -7.35
N LYS A 95 -11.36 -5.55 -8.08
CA LYS A 95 -10.23 -5.84 -8.98
C LYS A 95 -10.19 -4.90 -10.17
N LEU A 96 -8.99 -4.61 -10.65
CA LEU A 96 -8.80 -3.95 -11.95
C LEU A 96 -8.58 -4.98 -13.07
N SER A 97 -8.56 -4.50 -14.31
CA SER A 97 -8.35 -5.35 -15.48
C SER A 97 -7.02 -6.11 -15.39
N GLY A 98 -7.00 -7.36 -15.86
CA GLY A 98 -5.84 -8.23 -15.73
C GLY A 98 -5.68 -8.89 -14.35
N TYR A 99 -6.53 -8.56 -13.37
CA TYR A 99 -6.55 -9.19 -12.06
C TYR A 99 -7.85 -9.97 -11.81
N ALA A 100 -7.74 -10.93 -10.90
CA ALA A 100 -8.79 -11.77 -10.35
C ALA A 100 -8.87 -11.55 -8.82
N LEU A 101 -10.06 -11.70 -8.24
CA LEU A 101 -10.32 -11.46 -6.83
C LEU A 101 -11.10 -12.64 -6.24
N GLY A 102 -10.74 -13.04 -5.04
CA GLY A 102 -11.49 -13.96 -4.19
C GLY A 102 -11.31 -13.57 -2.73
N TYR A 103 -11.71 -14.46 -1.83
CA TYR A 103 -11.42 -14.32 -0.42
C TYR A 103 -11.00 -15.65 0.18
N TYR A 104 -10.30 -15.57 1.30
CA TYR A 104 -9.90 -16.69 2.13
C TYR A 104 -10.31 -16.38 3.57
N ASP A 105 -10.96 -17.34 4.22
CA ASP A 105 -11.29 -17.28 5.64
C ASP A 105 -10.35 -18.23 6.38
N SER A 106 -9.70 -17.75 7.44
CA SER A 106 -8.81 -18.58 8.26
C SER A 106 -9.26 -18.57 9.71
N PRO A 107 -9.54 -19.72 10.34
CA PRO A 107 -9.86 -19.74 11.77
C PRO A 107 -8.63 -19.49 12.67
N SER A 108 -7.42 -19.71 12.16
CA SER A 108 -6.18 -19.70 12.96
C SER A 108 -5.27 -18.52 12.67
N VAL A 109 -5.30 -17.95 11.46
CA VAL A 109 -4.49 -16.79 11.12
C VAL A 109 -5.20 -15.52 11.56
N THR A 110 -4.47 -14.62 12.23
CA THR A 110 -5.00 -13.37 12.77
C THR A 110 -4.53 -12.14 11.98
N ASN A 111 -3.51 -12.28 11.15
CA ASN A 111 -2.99 -11.22 10.31
C ASN A 111 -2.42 -11.73 8.98
N VAL A 112 -2.30 -10.85 7.98
CA VAL A 112 -1.75 -11.23 6.66
C VAL A 112 -0.35 -11.85 6.72
N SER A 113 0.45 -11.55 7.73
CA SER A 113 1.83 -12.06 7.84
C SER A 113 1.88 -13.59 7.94
N GLY A 114 0.87 -14.19 8.56
CA GLY A 114 0.74 -15.64 8.72
C GLY A 114 0.20 -16.40 7.51
N ILE A 115 -0.29 -15.69 6.48
CA ILE A 115 -0.85 -16.34 5.28
C ILE A 115 0.27 -16.79 4.34
N THR A 116 0.18 -18.00 3.82
CA THR A 116 1.11 -18.60 2.85
C THR A 116 0.41 -18.92 1.52
N LEU A 117 1.18 -19.24 0.48
CA LEU A 117 0.62 -19.71 -0.80
C LEU A 117 -0.18 -21.01 -0.66
N THR A 118 0.21 -21.88 0.27
CA THR A 118 -0.50 -23.15 0.52
C THR A 118 -1.91 -22.91 1.04
N ASP A 119 -2.05 -21.97 1.98
CA ASP A 119 -3.34 -21.62 2.61
C ASP A 119 -4.38 -21.18 1.59
N ILE A 120 -3.95 -20.42 0.57
CA ILE A 120 -4.84 -19.85 -0.45
C ILE A 120 -4.87 -20.66 -1.75
N SER A 121 -4.18 -21.79 -1.83
CA SER A 121 -3.96 -22.54 -3.08
C SER A 121 -5.26 -22.98 -3.78
N SER A 122 -6.32 -23.22 -3.01
CA SER A 122 -7.65 -23.64 -3.47
C SER A 122 -8.69 -22.51 -3.54
N VAL A 123 -8.29 -21.26 -3.31
CA VAL A 123 -9.22 -20.12 -3.32
C VAL A 123 -9.80 -19.91 -4.73
N SER A 124 -11.11 -19.72 -4.81
CA SER A 124 -11.79 -19.38 -6.06
C SER A 124 -11.70 -17.87 -6.33
N LEU A 125 -11.12 -17.49 -7.47
CA LEU A 125 -10.90 -16.09 -7.87
C LEU A 125 -11.93 -15.60 -8.90
N GLY A 126 -13.22 -15.66 -8.53
CA GLY A 126 -14.33 -15.30 -9.41
C GLY A 126 -15.04 -13.97 -9.08
N LEU A 127 -14.65 -13.30 -8.00
CA LEU A 127 -15.30 -12.06 -7.58
C LEU A 127 -14.84 -10.88 -8.43
N SER A 128 -15.74 -9.92 -8.66
CA SER A 128 -15.36 -8.59 -9.17
C SER A 128 -15.03 -7.64 -8.01
N THR A 129 -15.85 -7.70 -6.97
CA THR A 129 -15.78 -6.82 -5.79
C THR A 129 -16.02 -7.64 -4.53
N LEU A 130 -15.29 -7.31 -3.47
CA LEU A 130 -15.54 -7.78 -2.11
C LEU A 130 -15.88 -6.55 -1.27
N GLY A 131 -17.11 -6.49 -0.76
CA GLY A 131 -17.70 -5.29 -0.16
C GLY A 131 -18.44 -5.57 1.13
N SER A 132 -19.50 -4.83 1.44
CA SER A 132 -20.33 -5.10 2.62
C SER A 132 -21.04 -6.45 2.51
N ASN A 133 -21.09 -7.22 3.61
CA ASN A 133 -21.99 -8.35 3.73
C ASN A 133 -23.45 -7.92 3.47
N SER A 134 -24.20 -8.80 2.83
CA SER A 134 -25.64 -8.70 2.67
C SER A 134 -26.28 -10.07 2.88
N THR A 135 -27.60 -10.15 2.82
CA THR A 135 -28.33 -11.42 2.91
C THR A 135 -28.00 -12.38 1.76
N THR A 136 -27.49 -11.89 0.63
CA THR A 136 -27.25 -12.67 -0.58
C THR A 136 -25.80 -12.59 -1.06
N THR A 137 -24.94 -11.83 -0.40
CA THR A 137 -23.56 -11.59 -0.84
C THR A 137 -22.61 -11.66 0.34
N VAL A 138 -21.61 -12.52 0.22
CA VAL A 138 -20.48 -12.59 1.14
C VAL A 138 -19.56 -11.39 0.87
N GLY A 139 -19.32 -10.60 1.90
CA GLY A 139 -18.48 -9.41 1.92
C GLY A 139 -17.26 -9.55 2.84
N TRP A 140 -16.49 -8.49 3.03
CA TRP A 140 -15.36 -8.44 3.96
C TRP A 140 -15.52 -7.44 5.12
N TYR A 141 -16.67 -6.78 5.18
CA TYR A 141 -17.09 -6.01 6.34
C TYR A 141 -18.60 -6.05 6.50
N ASP A 142 -19.08 -5.81 7.71
CA ASP A 142 -20.47 -5.54 8.02
C ASP A 142 -20.72 -4.04 8.10
N TYR A 143 -21.87 -3.58 7.63
CA TYR A 143 -22.30 -2.18 7.75
C TYR A 143 -23.62 -2.09 8.51
N ASN A 144 -23.56 -1.57 9.74
CA ASN A 144 -24.75 -1.29 10.52
C ASN A 144 -25.33 0.06 10.09
N ARG A 145 -26.47 0.04 9.38
CA ARG A 145 -27.12 1.27 8.88
C ARG A 145 -27.66 2.18 9.97
N THR A 146 -27.97 1.64 11.15
CA THR A 146 -28.51 2.39 12.29
C THR A 146 -27.42 3.16 13.00
N THR A 147 -26.31 2.48 13.34
CA THR A 147 -25.19 3.11 14.04
C THR A 147 -24.14 3.72 13.10
N ARG A 148 -24.26 3.45 11.79
CA ARG A 148 -23.30 3.80 10.73
C ARG A 148 -21.89 3.26 10.98
N VAL A 149 -21.79 2.17 11.74
CA VAL A 149 -20.52 1.50 12.05
C VAL A 149 -20.19 0.49 10.95
N ILE A 150 -18.93 0.50 10.52
CA ILE A 150 -18.36 -0.51 9.63
C ILE A 150 -17.43 -1.39 10.46
N THR A 151 -17.66 -2.70 10.41
CA THR A 151 -16.88 -3.69 11.16
C THR A 151 -16.27 -4.68 10.18
N PRO A 152 -14.94 -4.75 10.03
CA PRO A 152 -14.31 -5.78 9.22
C PRO A 152 -14.67 -7.19 9.67
N VAL A 153 -14.83 -8.11 8.73
CA VAL A 153 -15.05 -9.52 9.04
C VAL A 153 -13.74 -10.10 9.56
N ALA A 154 -13.75 -10.62 10.78
CA ALA A 154 -12.56 -11.18 11.40
C ALA A 154 -11.99 -12.34 10.55
N GLN A 155 -10.67 -12.33 10.38
CA GLN A 155 -9.91 -13.38 9.71
C GLN A 155 -10.34 -13.70 8.26
N ARG A 156 -10.98 -12.72 7.61
CA ARG A 156 -11.27 -12.73 6.17
C ARG A 156 -10.22 -11.90 5.43
N TYR A 157 -9.68 -12.49 4.38
CA TYR A 157 -8.62 -11.91 3.58
C TYR A 157 -9.05 -11.85 2.12
N ALA A 158 -8.95 -10.69 1.48
CA ALA A 158 -9.10 -10.58 0.04
C ALA A 158 -7.86 -11.17 -0.64
N VAL A 159 -8.05 -12.01 -1.65
CA VAL A 159 -6.97 -12.61 -2.43
C VAL A 159 -7.01 -12.01 -3.83
N VAL A 160 -5.93 -11.35 -4.24
CA VAL A 160 -5.82 -10.67 -5.53
C VAL A 160 -4.68 -11.30 -6.31
N ALA A 161 -4.94 -11.75 -7.53
CA ALA A 161 -3.92 -12.35 -8.38
C ALA A 161 -4.05 -11.92 -9.83
N ASN A 162 -2.96 -11.94 -10.59
CA ASN A 162 -2.97 -11.61 -12.02
C ASN A 162 -3.42 -12.79 -12.92
N ASN A 163 -4.05 -13.79 -12.32
CA ASN A 163 -4.61 -14.96 -13.01
C ASN A 163 -5.79 -15.48 -12.17
N THR A 164 -6.72 -16.21 -12.80
CA THR A 164 -7.84 -16.85 -12.09
C THR A 164 -7.42 -18.10 -11.32
N SER A 165 -6.21 -18.62 -11.57
CA SER A 165 -5.60 -19.71 -10.80
C SER A 165 -4.37 -19.21 -10.01
N ILE A 166 -4.34 -19.49 -8.70
CA ILE A 166 -3.20 -19.17 -7.83
C ILE A 166 -1.91 -19.87 -8.29
N ALA A 167 -2.02 -21.10 -8.80
CA ALA A 167 -0.88 -21.85 -9.30
C ALA A 167 -0.24 -21.16 -10.52
N ALA A 168 -1.07 -20.68 -11.46
CA ALA A 168 -0.62 -20.02 -12.68
C ALA A 168 -0.28 -18.53 -12.50
N ALA A 169 -0.72 -17.91 -11.41
CA ALA A 169 -0.43 -16.51 -11.12
C ALA A 169 1.07 -16.28 -10.87
N THR A 170 1.58 -15.16 -11.38
CA THR A 170 2.95 -14.66 -11.15
C THR A 170 2.99 -13.48 -10.20
N ALA A 171 1.83 -12.89 -9.87
CA ALA A 171 1.67 -11.89 -8.83
C ALA A 171 0.45 -12.24 -7.98
N VAL A 172 0.66 -12.36 -6.67
CA VAL A 172 -0.39 -12.75 -5.71
C VAL A 172 -0.25 -11.90 -4.46
N TYR A 173 -1.36 -11.29 -4.05
CA TYR A 173 -1.46 -10.42 -2.89
C TYR A 173 -2.61 -10.88 -2.00
N VAL A 174 -2.44 -10.70 -0.70
CA VAL A 174 -3.46 -10.95 0.30
C VAL A 174 -3.67 -9.67 1.08
N VAL A 175 -4.92 -9.23 1.21
CA VAL A 175 -5.28 -7.96 1.86
C VAL A 175 -6.25 -8.22 3.01
N GLN A 176 -5.94 -7.66 4.17
CA GLN A 176 -6.80 -7.66 5.36
C GLN A 176 -7.31 -6.25 5.59
N LEU A 177 -8.62 -6.10 5.73
CA LEU A 177 -9.22 -4.84 6.15
C LEU A 177 -9.09 -4.68 7.66
N ASP A 178 -8.52 -3.57 8.11
CA ASP A 178 -8.38 -3.26 9.55
C ASP A 178 -9.48 -2.34 10.04
N ALA A 179 -9.82 -1.32 9.24
CA ALA A 179 -10.86 -0.36 9.58
C ALA A 179 -11.37 0.39 8.34
N VAL A 180 -12.62 0.84 8.44
CA VAL A 180 -13.16 1.89 7.57
C VAL A 180 -13.76 2.95 8.49
N THR A 181 -13.09 4.10 8.56
CA THR A 181 -13.39 5.17 9.52
C THR A 181 -13.96 6.38 8.79
N PRO A 182 -15.30 6.51 8.70
CA PRO A 182 -15.94 7.71 8.20
C PRO A 182 -15.91 8.82 9.26
N THR A 183 -15.57 10.03 8.85
CA THR A 183 -15.59 11.25 9.67
C THR A 183 -16.33 12.36 8.94
N GLY A 184 -16.98 13.26 9.69
CA GLY A 184 -17.80 14.34 9.15
C GLY A 184 -19.27 13.96 9.10
N THR A 185 -20.10 14.66 9.88
CA THR A 185 -21.56 14.49 9.91
C THR A 185 -22.29 15.50 9.03
N THR A 186 -21.61 16.60 8.72
CA THR A 186 -21.99 17.65 7.77
C THR A 186 -20.75 17.95 6.96
N GLY A 187 -20.89 18.00 5.63
CA GLY A 187 -19.76 17.90 4.70
C GLY A 187 -18.61 18.91 4.91
N PRO A 188 -17.42 18.64 4.35
CA PRO A 188 -17.07 17.46 3.54
C PRO A 188 -16.99 16.18 4.38
N PHE A 189 -17.47 15.07 3.80
CA PHE A 189 -17.36 13.73 4.38
C PHE A 189 -15.99 13.18 4.05
N THR A 190 -15.29 12.60 5.02
CA THR A 190 -14.01 11.95 4.81
C THR A 190 -14.12 10.50 5.24
N THR A 191 -13.50 9.58 4.51
CA THR A 191 -13.31 8.21 4.97
C THR A 191 -11.86 7.83 4.86
N THR A 192 -11.37 7.12 5.88
CA THR A 192 -10.07 6.45 5.86
C THR A 192 -10.29 4.95 5.87
N VAL A 193 -9.66 4.24 4.94
CA VAL A 193 -9.63 2.77 4.86
C VAL A 193 -8.22 2.34 5.24
N ASP A 194 -8.11 1.61 6.33
CA ASP A 194 -6.86 1.04 6.84
C ASP A 194 -6.83 -0.46 6.56
N PHE A 195 -5.69 -0.95 6.07
CA PHE A 195 -5.51 -2.35 5.72
C PHE A 195 -4.06 -2.79 5.85
N HIS A 196 -3.85 -4.10 5.94
CA HIS A 196 -2.53 -4.71 5.73
C HIS A 196 -2.53 -5.54 4.47
N THR A 197 -1.42 -5.55 3.76
CA THR A 197 -1.20 -6.39 2.58
C THR A 197 0.03 -7.28 2.75
N LYS A 198 -0.02 -8.49 2.21
CA LYS A 198 1.13 -9.37 2.01
C LYS A 198 1.28 -9.69 0.54
N ARG A 199 2.51 -9.64 0.04
CA ARG A 199 2.85 -10.15 -1.29
C ARG A 199 3.31 -11.59 -1.17
N LEU A 200 2.74 -12.50 -1.97
CA LEU A 200 3.10 -13.92 -2.00
C LEU A 200 3.81 -14.33 -3.30
N LYS A 201 3.64 -13.56 -4.38
CA LYS A 201 4.38 -13.68 -5.64
C LYS A 201 4.61 -12.29 -6.24
#